data_AF-A0A657IUI9-F1
#
_entry.id   AF-A0A657IUI9-F1
#
_cell.length_a   1.000
_cell.length_b   1.000
_cell.length_c   1.000
_cell.angle_alpha   90.00
_cell.angle_beta   90.00
_cell.angle_gamma   90.00
#
_symmetry.space_group_name_H-M   'P 1'
#
loop_
_entity.id
_entity.type
_entity.pdbx_description
1 polymer ?
#
loop_
_entity_poly.entity_id
_entity_poly.type
_entity_poly.pdbx_seq_one_letter_code
_entity_poly.pdbx_strand_id
1 'polypeptide(L)'
;MANESAPHRAELVRTSLRPLDPARYAVLTGDGRRIRETLADAEQLPEQTSLAVEAFGESGEIFDRVLVDAPCTGLGALRRRPEARWRKQPADVAELLEMQTQLGRAAIEVTRPGGVIAYVTCSPHAAETQNVLADLLETGQVQLLDTAAITRDAALPHALDGEKDPGLTAPDLAPAEGQDRASTVQLWPHVHGTDAMFLALLRRI
;
A
#
# COMPACT_ATOMS: atom_id res chain seq x y z
N MET A 1 12.71 3.96 -3.68
CA MET A 1 12.13 4.99 -4.57
C MET A 1 10.71 5.30 -4.09
N ALA A 2 10.28 6.55 -4.16
CA ALA A 2 8.92 6.98 -3.90
C ALA A 2 8.34 7.70 -5.12
N ASN A 3 7.05 7.52 -5.38
CA ASN A 3 6.31 8.22 -6.44
C ASN A 3 5.10 8.91 -5.84
N GLU A 4 4.83 10.15 -6.24
CA GLU A 4 3.68 10.94 -5.80
C GLU A 4 3.08 11.69 -7.00
N SER A 5 1.76 11.67 -7.15
CA SER A 5 1.13 12.28 -8.32
C SER A 5 1.09 13.81 -8.27
N ALA A 6 1.09 14.38 -7.06
CA ALA A 6 1.03 15.83 -6.87
C ALA A 6 2.42 16.44 -6.56
N PRO A 7 2.94 17.39 -7.38
CA PRO A 7 4.28 17.96 -7.19
C PRO A 7 4.56 18.51 -5.79
N HIS A 8 3.58 19.20 -5.19
CA HIS A 8 3.72 19.76 -3.85
C HIS A 8 3.83 18.69 -2.75
N ARG A 9 3.14 17.55 -2.90
CA ARG A 9 3.26 16.42 -1.98
C ARG A 9 4.58 15.68 -2.17
N ALA A 10 5.07 15.58 -3.40
CA ALA A 10 6.38 15.00 -3.68
C ALA A 10 7.48 15.76 -2.93
N GLU A 11 7.35 17.09 -2.81
CA GLU A 11 8.29 17.89 -2.03
C GLU A 11 8.24 17.62 -0.52
N LEU A 12 7.07 17.30 0.03
CA LEU A 12 6.95 16.84 1.42
C LEU A 12 7.67 15.49 1.63
N VAL A 13 7.57 14.60 0.64
CA VAL A 13 8.30 13.32 0.65
C VAL A 13 9.81 13.57 0.61
N ARG A 14 10.30 14.40 -0.32
CA ARG A 14 11.73 14.79 -0.39
C ARG A 14 12.21 15.37 0.94
N THR A 15 11.40 16.22 1.55
CA THR A 15 11.70 16.83 2.84
C THR A 15 11.82 15.81 3.97
N SER A 16 10.93 14.81 3.98
CA SER A 16 10.92 13.75 4.99
C SER A 16 12.11 12.80 4.84
N LEU A 17 12.61 12.61 3.61
CA LEU A 17 13.74 11.73 3.30
C LEU A 17 15.12 12.40 3.42
N ARG A 18 15.21 13.72 3.67
CA ARG A 18 16.48 14.46 3.85
C ARG A 18 17.49 13.81 4.81
N PRO A 19 17.09 13.12 5.91
CA PRO A 19 18.05 12.45 6.78
C PRO A 19 18.75 11.24 6.15
N LEU A 20 18.28 10.75 5.00
CA LEU A 20 18.85 9.60 4.29
C LEU A 20 19.89 10.06 3.26
N ASP A 21 20.77 9.14 2.86
CA ASP A 21 21.73 9.34 1.78
C ASP A 21 20.98 9.58 0.44
N PRO A 22 21.16 10.74 -0.22
CA PRO A 22 20.45 11.08 -1.45
C PRO A 22 20.80 10.15 -2.62
N ALA A 23 21.93 9.44 -2.58
CA ALA A 23 22.26 8.43 -3.59
C ALA A 23 21.39 7.16 -3.47
N ARG A 24 20.65 6.99 -2.36
CA ARG A 24 19.85 5.78 -2.08
C ARG A 24 18.36 5.93 -2.33
N TYR A 25 17.88 7.14 -2.62
CA TYR A 25 16.46 7.36 -2.88
C TYR A 25 16.23 8.29 -4.07
N ALA A 26 15.11 8.04 -4.76
CA ALA A 26 14.52 8.97 -5.72
C ALA A 26 13.08 9.25 -5.31
N VAL A 27 12.65 10.49 -5.54
CA VAL A 27 11.26 10.92 -5.41
C VAL A 27 10.79 11.43 -6.75
N LEU A 28 9.97 10.61 -7.41
CA LEU A 28 9.36 10.89 -8.70
C LEU A 28 8.02 11.60 -8.51
N THR A 29 7.64 12.37 -9.52
CA THR A 29 6.31 12.97 -9.61
C THR A 29 5.62 12.40 -10.84
N GLY A 30 4.60 11.57 -10.64
CA GLY A 30 3.91 10.91 -11.75
C GLY A 30 2.72 10.05 -11.32
N ASP A 31 1.96 9.60 -12.31
CA ASP A 31 0.79 8.75 -12.06
C ASP A 31 1.24 7.32 -11.71
N GLY A 32 1.01 6.91 -10.46
CA GLY A 32 1.37 5.57 -9.99
C GLY A 32 0.65 4.44 -10.74
N ARG A 33 -0.46 4.73 -11.42
CA ARG A 33 -1.14 3.76 -12.29
C ARG A 33 -0.36 3.47 -13.57
N ARG A 34 0.52 4.40 -13.97
CA ARG A 34 1.42 4.31 -15.13
C ARG A 34 2.87 4.38 -14.66
N ILE A 35 3.17 3.69 -13.56
CA ILE A 35 4.49 3.76 -12.90
C ILE A 35 5.64 3.36 -13.84
N ARG A 36 5.42 2.42 -14.77
CA ARG A 36 6.42 2.02 -15.77
C ARG A 36 6.85 3.18 -16.67
N GLU A 37 5.89 3.99 -17.10
CA GLU A 37 6.16 5.17 -17.92
C GLU A 37 6.83 6.25 -17.07
N THR A 38 6.34 6.47 -15.84
CA THR A 38 6.95 7.41 -14.90
C THR A 38 8.43 7.07 -14.61
N LEU A 39 8.77 5.78 -14.59
CA LEU A 39 10.14 5.30 -14.44
C LEU A 39 10.98 5.47 -15.70
N ALA A 40 10.38 5.20 -16.87
CA ALA A 40 11.06 5.36 -18.17
C ALA A 40 11.41 6.83 -18.45
N ASP A 41 10.55 7.76 -18.01
CA ASP A 41 10.73 9.21 -18.19
C ASP A 41 11.59 9.84 -17.08
N ALA A 42 12.03 9.07 -16.07
CA ALA A 42 12.78 9.61 -14.94
C ALA A 42 14.22 9.99 -15.35
N GLU A 43 14.53 11.29 -15.31
CA GLU A 43 15.87 11.80 -15.65
C GLU A 43 16.97 11.36 -14.68
N GLN A 44 16.63 11.11 -13.40
CA GLN A 44 17.58 10.79 -12.35
C GLN A 44 17.03 9.68 -11.45
N LEU A 45 17.62 8.50 -11.56
CA LEU A 45 17.39 7.35 -10.69
C LEU A 45 18.70 6.92 -10.03
N PRO A 46 18.68 6.39 -8.79
CA PRO A 46 19.83 5.70 -8.21
C PRO A 46 20.33 4.62 -9.17
N GLU A 47 21.65 4.46 -9.29
CA GLU A 47 22.30 3.54 -10.24
C GLU A 47 21.66 2.14 -10.23
N GLN A 48 21.45 1.56 -9.03
CA GLN A 48 20.81 0.25 -8.88
C GLN A 48 19.38 0.21 -9.43
N THR A 49 18.64 1.32 -9.34
CA THR A 49 17.28 1.43 -9.87
C THR A 49 17.30 1.60 -11.39
N SER A 50 18.21 2.41 -11.93
CA SER A 50 18.38 2.55 -13.40
C SER A 50 18.72 1.20 -14.02
N LEU A 51 19.70 0.49 -13.44
CA LEU A 51 20.08 -0.84 -13.86
C LEU A 51 18.92 -1.83 -13.77
N ALA A 52 18.08 -1.76 -12.73
CA ALA A 52 16.89 -2.61 -12.64
C ALA A 52 15.86 -2.27 -13.73
N VAL A 53 15.57 -0.99 -13.95
CA VAL A 53 14.63 -0.54 -15.00
C VAL A 53 15.10 -0.97 -16.39
N GLU A 54 16.41 -0.91 -16.66
CA GLU A 54 17.03 -1.33 -17.92
C GLU A 54 17.12 -2.86 -18.07
N ALA A 55 17.54 -3.58 -17.02
CA ALA A 55 17.82 -5.02 -17.07
C ALA A 55 16.57 -5.90 -17.06
N PHE A 56 15.48 -5.46 -16.44
CA PHE A 56 14.19 -6.18 -16.42
C PHE A 56 13.30 -5.88 -17.64
N GLY A 57 13.92 -5.40 -18.73
CA GLY A 57 13.29 -5.14 -20.02
C GLY A 57 12.31 -6.22 -20.46
N GLU A 58 11.18 -5.76 -21.00
CA GLU A 58 9.96 -6.46 -21.43
C GLU A 58 9.02 -6.94 -20.31
N SER A 59 9.49 -7.68 -19.30
CA SER A 59 8.62 -8.16 -18.20
C SER A 59 8.18 -7.02 -17.25
N GLY A 60 9.09 -6.11 -16.92
CA GLY A 60 8.89 -4.90 -16.10
C GLY A 60 8.44 -5.12 -14.65
N GLU A 61 8.73 -6.31 -14.14
CA GLU A 61 8.68 -6.65 -12.73
C GLU A 61 10.05 -6.32 -12.11
N ILE A 62 10.14 -5.25 -11.32
CA ILE A 62 11.44 -4.66 -10.93
C ILE A 62 11.63 -4.48 -9.43
N PHE A 63 10.56 -4.51 -8.65
CA PHE A 63 10.61 -4.29 -7.21
C PHE A 63 10.43 -5.58 -6.42
N ASP A 64 11.28 -5.79 -5.43
CA ASP A 64 11.06 -6.87 -4.45
C ASP A 64 9.91 -6.53 -3.50
N ARG A 65 9.71 -5.23 -3.21
CA ARG A 65 8.72 -4.73 -2.26
C ARG A 65 8.06 -3.46 -2.80
N VAL A 66 6.73 -3.39 -2.73
CA VAL A 66 5.94 -2.22 -3.14
C VAL A 66 4.98 -1.84 -2.02
N LEU A 67 4.84 -0.55 -1.75
CA LEU A 67 3.82 -0.01 -0.84
C LEU A 67 2.88 0.88 -1.65
N VAL A 68 1.59 0.55 -1.60
CA VAL A 68 0.49 1.36 -2.12
C VAL A 68 -0.22 2.01 -0.93
N ASP A 69 0.17 3.24 -0.62
CA ASP A 69 -0.61 4.12 0.25
C ASP A 69 -1.72 4.76 -0.59
N ALA A 70 -2.88 4.10 -0.61
CA ALA A 70 -3.89 4.38 -1.62
C ALA A 70 -4.72 5.63 -1.24
N PRO A 71 -5.02 6.52 -2.20
CA PRO A 71 -5.94 7.63 -1.97
C PRO A 71 -7.31 7.05 -1.61
N CYS A 72 -7.84 7.47 -0.46
CA CYS A 72 -9.12 6.97 0.06
C CYS A 72 -9.96 8.12 0.62
N THR A 73 -11.17 7.80 1.07
CA THR A 73 -12.08 8.76 1.68
C THR A 73 -11.48 9.42 2.91
N GLY A 74 -10.55 8.75 3.60
CA GLY A 74 -9.94 9.22 4.83
C GLY A 74 -10.94 9.30 5.99
N LEU A 75 -12.02 8.50 5.96
CA LEU A 75 -13.00 8.43 7.04
C LEU A 75 -12.38 8.03 8.39
N GLY A 76 -11.26 7.30 8.36
CA GLY A 76 -10.50 6.96 9.56
C GLY A 76 -9.72 8.12 10.17
N ALA A 77 -9.53 9.21 9.42
CA ALA A 77 -8.78 10.40 9.81
C ALA A 77 -9.64 11.58 10.29
N LEU A 78 -10.96 11.39 10.40
CA LEU A 78 -11.91 12.44 10.78
C LEU A 78 -11.60 13.11 12.12
N ARG A 79 -10.97 12.40 13.07
CA ARG A 79 -10.56 13.00 14.36
C ARG A 79 -9.58 14.15 14.16
N ARG A 80 -8.67 14.04 13.19
CA ARG A 80 -7.63 15.04 12.90
C ARG A 80 -8.08 16.06 11.85
N ARG A 81 -9.06 15.70 11.02
CA ARG A 81 -9.63 16.53 9.95
C ARG A 81 -11.16 16.53 10.02
N PRO A 82 -11.74 17.10 11.10
CA PRO A 82 -13.17 17.02 11.36
C PRO A 82 -14.00 17.58 10.20
N GLU A 83 -13.50 18.61 9.52
CA GLU A 83 -14.16 19.31 8.41
C GLU A 83 -14.36 18.42 7.18
N ALA A 84 -13.63 17.31 7.06
CA ALA A 84 -13.80 16.38 5.94
C ALA A 84 -15.20 15.73 5.91
N ARG A 85 -15.87 15.55 7.06
CA ARG A 85 -17.20 14.91 7.10
C ARG A 85 -18.29 15.67 6.33
N TRP A 86 -18.14 16.98 6.12
CA TRP A 86 -19.09 17.80 5.35
C TRP A 86 -18.78 17.87 3.85
N ARG A 87 -17.56 17.46 3.47
CA ARG A 87 -17.09 17.53 2.08
C ARG A 87 -17.26 16.20 1.35
N LYS A 88 -17.35 15.09 2.08
CA LYS A 88 -17.44 13.74 1.51
C LYS A 88 -18.85 13.41 1.06
N GLN A 89 -18.98 12.91 -0.16
CA GLN A 89 -20.22 12.41 -0.75
C GLN A 89 -20.07 10.92 -1.08
N PRO A 90 -21.16 10.14 -1.09
CA PRO A 90 -21.11 8.72 -1.49
C PRO A 90 -20.49 8.50 -2.89
N ALA A 91 -20.69 9.45 -3.81
CA ALA A 91 -20.10 9.39 -5.15
C ALA A 91 -18.56 9.41 -5.15
N ASP A 92 -17.93 10.09 -4.18
CA ASP A 92 -16.47 10.14 -4.05
C ASP A 92 -15.86 8.75 -3.84
N VAL A 93 -16.60 7.83 -3.23
CA VAL A 93 -16.13 6.47 -2.99
C VAL A 93 -15.90 5.77 -4.31
N ALA A 94 -16.85 5.82 -5.25
CA ALA A 94 -16.78 5.07 -6.50
C ALA A 94 -15.55 5.44 -7.35
N GLU A 95 -15.26 6.74 -7.51
CA GLU A 95 -14.08 7.21 -8.24
C GLU A 95 -12.76 6.76 -7.56
N LEU A 96 -12.73 6.79 -6.22
CA LEU A 96 -11.58 6.34 -5.45
C LEU A 96 -11.37 4.83 -5.56
N LEU A 97 -12.43 4.02 -5.59
CA LEU A 97 -12.33 2.57 -5.74
C LEU A 97 -11.66 2.20 -7.05
N GLU A 98 -12.08 2.81 -8.16
CA GLU A 98 -11.46 2.54 -9.46
C GLU A 98 -9.96 2.87 -9.43
N MET A 99 -9.60 4.02 -8.85
CA MET A 99 -8.20 4.43 -8.71
C MET A 99 -7.40 3.48 -7.80
N GLN A 100 -7.96 3.05 -6.67
CA GLN A 100 -7.32 2.12 -5.73
C GLN A 100 -7.04 0.77 -6.40
N THR A 101 -8.00 0.23 -7.15
CA THR A 101 -7.83 -1.02 -7.88
C THR A 101 -6.80 -0.88 -9.01
N GLN A 102 -6.81 0.23 -9.76
CA GLN A 102 -5.78 0.51 -10.78
C GLN A 102 -4.37 0.60 -10.18
N LEU A 103 -4.22 1.28 -9.04
CA LEU A 103 -2.94 1.36 -8.32
C LEU A 103 -2.48 0.01 -7.79
N GLY A 104 -3.39 -0.80 -7.24
CA GLY A 104 -3.08 -2.15 -6.78
C GLY A 104 -2.62 -3.06 -7.93
N ARG A 105 -3.27 -3.00 -9.09
CA ARG A 105 -2.85 -3.75 -10.29
C ARG A 105 -1.49 -3.29 -10.81
N ALA A 106 -1.26 -1.98 -10.90
CA ALA A 106 0.04 -1.44 -11.29
C ALA A 106 1.15 -1.90 -10.32
N ALA A 107 0.86 -1.95 -9.02
CA ALA A 107 1.79 -2.48 -8.02
C ALA A 107 2.08 -3.97 -8.21
N ILE A 108 1.08 -4.78 -8.56
CA ILE A 108 1.26 -6.19 -8.93
C ILE A 108 2.24 -6.27 -10.10
N GLU A 109 1.97 -5.55 -11.20
CA GLU A 109 2.76 -5.60 -12.43
C GLU A 109 4.24 -5.25 -12.23
N VAL A 110 4.58 -4.31 -11.36
CA VAL A 110 5.98 -3.93 -11.11
C VAL A 110 6.65 -4.73 -10.00
N THR A 111 5.93 -5.62 -9.33
CA THR A 111 6.48 -6.47 -8.27
C THR A 111 6.94 -7.80 -8.86
N ARG A 112 8.16 -8.21 -8.50
CA ARG A 112 8.75 -9.48 -8.91
C ARG A 112 8.00 -10.68 -8.30
N PRO A 113 7.92 -11.83 -8.97
CA PRO A 113 7.46 -13.09 -8.37
C PRO A 113 8.17 -13.34 -7.03
N GLY A 114 7.41 -13.72 -6.01
CA GLY A 114 7.87 -13.82 -4.63
C GLY A 114 8.05 -12.48 -3.90
N GLY A 115 7.86 -11.34 -4.55
CA GLY A 115 7.86 -10.01 -3.95
C GLY A 115 6.64 -9.75 -3.06
N VAL A 116 6.66 -8.66 -2.27
CA VAL A 116 5.57 -8.31 -1.34
C VAL A 116 5.00 -6.94 -1.67
N ILE A 117 3.68 -6.86 -1.69
CA ILE A 117 2.92 -5.63 -1.90
C ILE A 117 2.16 -5.32 -0.62
N ALA A 118 2.34 -4.13 -0.08
CA ALA A 118 1.53 -3.61 1.00
C ALA A 118 0.45 -2.70 0.42
N TYR A 119 -0.81 -3.07 0.60
CA TYR A 119 -1.94 -2.19 0.31
C TYR A 119 -2.43 -1.56 1.62
N VAL A 120 -2.44 -0.22 1.67
CA VAL A 120 -2.74 0.56 2.86
C VAL A 120 -3.77 1.64 2.55
N THR A 121 -4.75 1.81 3.45
CA THR A 121 -5.66 2.95 3.42
C THR A 121 -5.85 3.52 4.83
N CYS A 122 -6.28 4.79 4.91
CA CYS A 122 -6.70 5.42 6.17
C CYS A 122 -8.24 5.48 6.30
N SER A 123 -8.93 4.46 5.77
CA SER A 123 -10.38 4.31 5.81
C SER A 123 -10.77 2.96 6.42
N PRO A 124 -11.79 2.91 7.30
CA PRO A 124 -12.36 1.65 7.77
C PRO A 124 -13.47 1.12 6.85
N HIS A 125 -13.76 1.79 5.73
CA HIS A 125 -14.88 1.43 4.87
C HIS A 125 -14.57 0.15 4.11
N ALA A 126 -15.44 -0.87 4.19
CA ALA A 126 -15.24 -2.17 3.56
C ALA A 126 -14.95 -2.08 2.05
N ALA A 127 -15.64 -1.16 1.37
CA ALA A 127 -15.42 -0.88 -0.05
C ALA A 127 -13.96 -0.52 -0.36
N GLU A 128 -13.27 0.23 0.49
CA GLU A 128 -11.88 0.71 0.29
C GLU A 128 -10.84 -0.18 0.97
N THR A 129 -11.24 -1.36 1.42
CA THR A 129 -10.39 -2.27 2.20
C THR A 129 -10.56 -3.70 1.68
N GLN A 130 -11.50 -4.45 2.27
CA GLN A 130 -11.74 -5.85 1.96
C GLN A 130 -12.20 -6.06 0.52
N ASN A 131 -13.00 -5.14 -0.04
CA ASN A 131 -13.50 -5.30 -1.40
C ASN A 131 -12.38 -5.08 -2.44
N VAL A 132 -11.56 -4.04 -2.29
CA VAL A 132 -10.38 -3.86 -3.17
C VAL A 132 -9.41 -5.04 -3.03
N LEU A 133 -9.21 -5.54 -1.80
CA LEU A 133 -8.39 -6.72 -1.57
C LEU A 133 -8.95 -7.95 -2.31
N ALA A 134 -10.25 -8.19 -2.24
CA ALA A 134 -10.90 -9.28 -2.97
C ALA A 134 -10.68 -9.16 -4.49
N ASP A 135 -10.89 -7.97 -5.06
CA ASP A 135 -10.65 -7.71 -6.49
C ASP A 135 -9.19 -7.98 -6.90
N LEU A 136 -8.22 -7.66 -6.04
CA LEU A 136 -6.81 -7.94 -6.31
C LEU A 136 -6.49 -9.43 -6.23
N LEU A 137 -7.10 -10.16 -5.30
CA LEU A 137 -6.92 -11.61 -5.15
C LEU A 137 -7.57 -12.39 -6.30
N GLU A 138 -8.71 -11.93 -6.82
CA GLU A 138 -9.40 -12.53 -7.97
C GLU A 138 -8.54 -12.56 -9.24
N THR A 139 -7.52 -11.72 -9.34
CA THR A 139 -6.54 -11.76 -10.44
C THR A 139 -5.78 -13.09 -10.51
N GLY A 140 -5.67 -13.81 -9.38
CA GLY A 140 -4.86 -15.01 -9.25
C GLY A 140 -3.35 -14.77 -9.32
N GLN A 141 -2.90 -13.51 -9.31
CA GLN A 141 -1.47 -13.14 -9.39
C GLN A 141 -0.84 -12.89 -8.01
N VAL A 142 -1.65 -12.86 -6.96
CA VAL A 142 -1.21 -12.58 -5.59
C VAL A 142 -1.90 -13.48 -4.58
N GLN A 143 -1.25 -13.70 -3.44
CA GLN A 143 -1.80 -14.39 -2.27
C GLN A 143 -1.75 -13.50 -1.04
N LEU A 144 -2.77 -13.56 -0.19
CA LEU A 144 -2.79 -12.84 1.08
C LEU A 144 -1.86 -13.51 2.09
N LEU A 145 -0.95 -12.72 2.68
CA LEU A 145 -0.12 -13.13 3.81
C LEU A 145 -0.87 -12.97 5.14
N ASP A 146 -0.40 -13.63 6.20
CA ASP A 146 -0.77 -13.36 7.60
C ASP A 146 -0.22 -12.00 8.03
N THR A 147 -0.89 -10.96 7.54
CA THR A 147 -0.51 -9.56 7.78
C THR A 147 -0.49 -9.25 9.27
N ALA A 148 -1.42 -9.83 10.03
CA ALA A 148 -1.48 -9.63 11.47
C ALA A 148 -0.27 -10.24 12.19
N ALA A 149 0.17 -11.45 11.83
CA ALA A 149 1.37 -12.04 12.40
C ALA A 149 2.63 -11.21 12.11
N ILE A 150 2.79 -10.79 10.85
CA ILE A 150 3.92 -9.93 10.44
C ILE A 150 3.88 -8.59 11.18
N THR A 151 2.68 -8.01 11.35
CA THR A 151 2.51 -6.74 12.06
C THR A 151 2.81 -6.86 13.55
N ARG A 152 2.43 -7.97 14.20
CA ARG A 152 2.79 -8.26 15.59
C ARG A 152 4.29 -8.39 15.79
N ASP A 153 4.99 -9.07 14.88
CA ASP A 153 6.45 -9.21 14.91
C ASP A 153 7.18 -7.88 14.76
N ALA A 154 6.66 -6.98 13.90
CA ALA A 154 7.24 -5.66 13.67
C ALA A 154 6.85 -4.60 14.72
N ALA A 155 5.83 -4.87 15.55
CA ALA A 155 5.32 -3.90 16.52
C ALA A 155 6.24 -3.78 17.75
N LEU A 156 6.15 -2.64 18.44
CA LEU A 156 6.78 -2.50 19.75
C LEU A 156 6.21 -3.54 20.73
N PRO A 157 7.02 -4.02 21.69
CA PRO A 157 6.54 -4.95 22.72
C PRO A 157 5.26 -4.44 23.38
N HIS A 158 4.27 -5.34 23.51
CA HIS A 158 2.97 -5.07 24.14
C HIS A 158 2.04 -4.07 23.41
N ALA A 159 2.42 -3.58 22.23
CA ALA A 159 1.60 -2.63 21.49
C ALA A 159 0.28 -3.25 20.98
N LEU A 160 0.29 -4.55 20.65
CA LEU A 160 -0.82 -5.27 20.00
C LEU A 160 -1.29 -6.51 20.78
N ASP A 161 -1.02 -6.57 22.10
CA ASP A 161 -1.38 -7.73 22.92
C ASP A 161 -2.89 -7.78 23.23
N GLY A 162 -3.43 -9.00 23.34
CA GLY A 162 -4.79 -9.25 23.80
C GLY A 162 -5.85 -8.55 22.95
N GLU A 163 -6.68 -7.71 23.57
CA GLU A 163 -7.76 -6.97 22.90
C GLU A 163 -7.25 -5.92 21.89
N LYS A 164 -5.93 -5.65 21.85
CA LYS A 164 -5.30 -4.76 20.87
C LYS A 164 -4.79 -5.48 19.63
N ASP A 165 -5.04 -6.78 19.49
CA ASP A 165 -4.69 -7.49 18.26
C ASP A 165 -5.56 -6.96 17.11
N PRO A 166 -4.97 -6.33 16.08
CA PRO A 166 -5.73 -5.72 15.01
C PRO A 166 -6.06 -6.72 13.89
N GLY A 167 -5.72 -7.99 14.08
CA GLY A 167 -5.85 -9.04 13.08
C GLY A 167 -7.30 -9.38 12.76
N LEU A 168 -7.66 -9.21 11.49
CA LEU A 168 -8.91 -9.70 10.93
C LEU A 168 -8.59 -10.91 10.06
N THR A 169 -9.02 -12.09 10.51
CA THR A 169 -8.87 -13.32 9.73
C THR A 169 -9.80 -13.26 8.53
N ALA A 170 -9.30 -13.65 7.36
CA ALA A 170 -10.13 -13.88 6.18
C ALA A 170 -10.40 -15.38 6.06
N PRO A 171 -11.44 -15.93 6.73
CA PRO A 171 -11.66 -17.37 6.84
C PRO A 171 -11.87 -18.05 5.48
N ASP A 172 -12.37 -17.31 4.49
CA ASP A 172 -12.68 -17.83 3.16
C ASP A 172 -11.48 -17.74 2.19
N LEU A 173 -10.34 -17.21 2.63
CA LEU A 173 -9.13 -17.10 1.83
C LEU A 173 -8.10 -18.15 2.24
N ALA A 174 -7.58 -18.87 1.24
CA ALA A 174 -6.46 -19.76 1.46
C ALA A 174 -5.21 -18.94 1.88
N PRO A 175 -4.48 -19.38 2.91
CA PRO A 175 -3.23 -18.74 3.28
C PRO A 175 -2.19 -18.89 2.17
N ALA A 176 -1.28 -17.92 2.09
CA ALA A 176 -0.10 -18.05 1.24
C ALA A 176 0.75 -19.25 1.65
N GLU A 177 1.54 -19.77 0.70
CA GLU A 177 2.38 -20.95 0.92
C GLU A 177 3.29 -20.79 2.15
N GLY A 178 3.29 -21.81 3.02
CA GLY A 178 4.07 -21.80 4.26
C GLY A 178 3.45 -21.02 5.42
N GLN A 179 2.19 -20.61 5.33
CA GLN A 179 1.48 -19.92 6.41
C GLN A 179 0.21 -20.67 6.81
N ASP A 180 -0.15 -20.56 8.09
CA ASP A 180 -1.32 -21.23 8.65
C ASP A 180 -2.62 -20.43 8.44
N ARG A 181 -2.51 -19.11 8.20
CA ARG A 181 -3.65 -18.18 8.15
C ARG A 181 -3.44 -17.08 7.12
N ALA A 182 -4.54 -16.60 6.54
CA ALA A 182 -4.59 -15.35 5.80
C ALA A 182 -5.28 -14.29 6.66
N SER A 183 -4.62 -13.16 6.86
CA SER A 183 -5.18 -12.11 7.73
C SER A 183 -4.83 -10.72 7.22
N THR A 184 -5.68 -9.77 7.58
CA THR A 184 -5.47 -8.34 7.37
C THR A 184 -5.37 -7.63 8.71
N VAL A 185 -5.00 -6.35 8.70
CA VAL A 185 -4.89 -5.52 9.90
C VAL A 185 -5.87 -4.36 9.79
N GLN A 186 -6.68 -4.16 10.83
CA GLN A 186 -7.48 -2.96 11.02
C GLN A 186 -7.15 -2.29 12.34
N LEU A 187 -6.53 -1.13 12.26
CA LEU A 187 -6.30 -0.26 13.40
C LEU A 187 -7.52 0.63 13.64
N TRP A 188 -7.65 1.08 14.89
CA TRP A 188 -8.82 1.80 15.39
C TRP A 188 -8.39 2.92 16.32
N PRO A 189 -8.97 4.14 16.20
CA PRO A 189 -8.57 5.26 17.04
C PRO A 189 -8.75 5.05 18.54
N HIS A 190 -9.81 4.35 18.94
CA HIS A 190 -10.15 4.12 20.35
C HIS A 190 -9.38 2.96 21.00
N VAL A 191 -8.78 2.07 20.19
CA VAL A 191 -7.98 0.93 20.68
C VAL A 191 -6.48 1.23 20.59
N HIS A 192 -6.05 1.81 19.48
CA HIS A 192 -4.63 1.94 19.11
C HIS A 192 -4.11 3.37 19.18
N GLY A 193 -4.99 4.38 19.34
CA GLY A 193 -4.60 5.79 19.32
C GLY A 193 -4.19 6.33 17.94
N THR A 194 -4.37 5.55 16.87
CA THR A 194 -4.05 5.90 15.48
C THR A 194 -5.28 6.43 14.73
N ASP A 195 -5.16 6.69 13.43
CA ASP A 195 -6.35 6.74 12.57
C ASP A 195 -6.86 5.31 12.32
N ALA A 196 -8.07 5.16 11.79
CA ALA A 196 -8.57 3.86 11.39
C ALA A 196 -7.88 3.38 10.10
N MET A 197 -6.67 2.85 10.25
CA MET A 197 -5.82 2.36 9.16
C MET A 197 -6.12 0.91 8.84
N PHE A 198 -6.13 0.58 7.56
CA PHE A 198 -6.19 -0.77 7.04
C PHE A 198 -4.86 -1.14 6.39
N LEU A 199 -4.42 -2.39 6.56
CA LEU A 199 -3.22 -2.94 5.92
C LEU A 199 -3.47 -4.39 5.50
N ALA A 200 -3.09 -4.70 4.26
CA ALA A 200 -2.98 -6.06 3.73
C ALA A 200 -1.62 -6.25 3.05
N LEU A 201 -0.95 -7.36 3.36
CA LEU A 201 0.28 -7.76 2.69
C LEU A 201 -0.01 -8.90 1.71
N LEU A 202 0.38 -8.68 0.46
CA LEU A 202 0.17 -9.60 -0.65
C LEU A 202 1.52 -10.14 -1.14
N ARG A 203 1.63 -11.45 -1.33
CA ARG A 203 2.75 -12.08 -2.02
C ARG A 203 2.44 -12.14 -3.51
N ARG A 204 3.34 -11.65 -4.35
CA ARG A 204 3.27 -11.89 -5.80
C ARG A 204 3.63 -13.35 -6.09
N ILE A 205 2.78 -14.03 -6.87
CA ILE A 205 3.02 -15.39 -7.39
C ILE A 205 3.89 -15.30 -8.65
#